data_AF-A0A166CJY5-F1
#
_entry.id   AF-A0A166CJY5-F1
#
_cell.length_a   1.000
_cell.length_b   1.000
_cell.length_c   1.000
_cell.angle_alpha   90.00
_cell.angle_beta   90.00
_cell.angle_gamma   90.00
#
_symmetry.space_group_name_H-M   'P 1'
#
loop_
_entity.id
_entity.type
_entity.pdbx_description
1 polymer ?
#
loop_
_entity_poly.entity_id
_entity_poly.type
_entity_poly.pdbx_seq_one_letter_code
_entity_poly.pdbx_strand_id
1 'polypeptide(L)'
;MPPPSATERLIDIAAHLGGPRIIPGDIEWAVDLPAGKQLVDWIAAQLDSDDERDSDGGADRALRVSMKDIALEPEEVYLLRIAESTDLPKLTSTEPGYLSYYSRPSEIRARIEEMDAESELLEVETVLLKQRLHQTKMATQRASVTLKSLRDTVITLDEHTSHEEETLDELSASADSTIAASVNEASQLISASDPLAIRGSRTPRKSQARSGSNDLLTSLSAFAGLRSQIVRHTEDGIRTVANLEASLPAQEELAFEAERLHEALADSGLREAAHETAYREELLSLCRLLEEGSALPITTPLDESEQCETLDVRNELIRAWKRDQAAILVARGQILDQAIAAFRDVLIPPLEIFSDSLSSEDAGVQETNALAKALVEELEELASDIQDGKDRHARDGDSTENDGRDSALERRLINLLKQYSDTRPTSAPPLVLLDRADLLNELRYQAARAAEADDQLGQRTNKIRYDIQPGFRDQLHLNSLIYANSPLNTSPPFASAPSLTQLQSNIGTKIATMQQDITRLQKDSQMSSRTIRKAAAFVQKYS
;
A
#
# COMPACT_ATOMS: atom_id res chain seq x y z
N MET A 1 -94.18 7.13 -29.45
CA MET A 1 -95.17 7.92 -28.71
C MET A 1 -95.19 9.33 -29.30
N PRO A 2 -96.32 10.05 -29.35
CA PRO A 2 -96.32 11.46 -29.75
C PRO A 2 -95.45 12.28 -28.78
N PRO A 3 -94.73 13.32 -29.25
CA PRO A 3 -93.92 14.16 -28.37
C PRO A 3 -94.82 14.88 -27.35
N PRO A 4 -94.38 15.00 -26.08
CA PRO A 4 -95.14 15.71 -25.05
C PRO A 4 -95.38 17.16 -25.47
N SER A 5 -96.58 17.65 -25.24
CA SER A 5 -96.99 19.02 -25.59
C SER A 5 -96.16 20.06 -24.82
N ALA A 6 -95.97 21.26 -25.39
CA ALA A 6 -95.19 22.32 -24.73
C ALA A 6 -95.74 22.68 -23.34
N THR A 7 -97.05 22.54 -23.13
CA THR A 7 -97.72 22.72 -21.84
C THR A 7 -97.38 21.64 -20.83
N GLU A 8 -97.32 20.38 -21.24
CA GLU A 8 -96.91 19.28 -20.34
C GLU A 8 -95.45 19.42 -19.92
N ARG A 9 -94.57 19.80 -20.86
CA ARG A 9 -93.16 20.09 -20.56
C ARG A 9 -93.00 21.22 -19.55
N LEU A 10 -93.80 22.28 -19.67
CA LEU A 10 -93.76 23.41 -18.73
C LEU A 10 -94.24 23.04 -17.32
N ILE A 11 -95.27 22.20 -17.21
CA ILE A 11 -95.76 21.70 -15.92
C ILE A 11 -94.69 20.85 -15.25
N ASP A 12 -94.01 19.99 -16.02
CA ASP A 12 -92.90 19.18 -15.52
C ASP A 12 -91.74 20.06 -15.04
N ILE A 13 -91.35 21.11 -15.79
CA ILE A 13 -90.33 22.08 -15.36
C ILE A 13 -90.73 22.74 -14.03
N ALA A 14 -91.96 23.25 -13.93
CA ALA A 14 -92.43 23.95 -12.75
C ALA A 14 -92.43 23.04 -11.50
N ALA A 15 -92.82 21.77 -11.67
CA ALA A 15 -92.79 20.79 -10.59
C ALA A 15 -91.34 20.46 -10.15
N HIS A 16 -90.40 20.34 -11.09
CA HIS A 16 -89.00 20.02 -10.79
C HIS A 16 -88.22 21.17 -10.15
N LEU A 17 -88.59 22.42 -10.45
CA LEU A 17 -88.05 23.61 -9.80
C LEU A 17 -88.65 23.88 -8.40
N GLY A 18 -89.50 22.98 -7.89
CA GLY A 18 -90.17 23.13 -6.59
C GLY A 18 -91.27 24.20 -6.59
N GLY A 19 -91.78 24.55 -7.78
CA GLY A 19 -92.88 25.47 -7.96
C GLY A 19 -94.24 24.92 -7.50
N PRO A 20 -95.30 25.74 -7.52
CA PRO A 20 -96.65 25.29 -7.20
C PRO A 20 -97.09 24.21 -8.18
N ARG A 21 -97.97 23.28 -7.74
CA ARG A 21 -98.55 22.26 -8.64
C ARG A 21 -99.49 22.94 -9.63
N ILE A 22 -99.03 23.10 -10.87
CA ILE A 22 -99.80 23.71 -11.96
C ILE A 22 -100.59 22.63 -12.68
N ILE A 23 -101.89 22.84 -12.89
CA ILE A 23 -102.76 21.94 -13.66
C ILE A 23 -102.78 22.45 -15.12
N PRO A 24 -102.92 21.60 -16.15
CA PRO A 24 -102.97 22.06 -17.55
C PRO A 24 -103.97 23.19 -17.80
N GLY A 25 -105.14 23.14 -17.17
CA GLY A 25 -106.16 24.19 -17.24
C GLY A 25 -105.73 25.56 -16.69
N ASP A 26 -104.70 25.61 -15.85
CA ASP A 26 -104.14 26.86 -15.32
C ASP A 26 -103.23 27.58 -16.34
N ILE A 27 -102.83 26.89 -17.43
CA ILE A 27 -101.94 27.43 -18.48
C ILE A 27 -102.68 27.57 -19.82
N GLU A 28 -103.84 26.92 -19.99
CA GLU A 28 -104.65 26.98 -21.22
C GLU A 28 -104.93 28.41 -21.69
N TRP A 29 -105.24 29.33 -20.76
CA TRP A 29 -105.47 30.75 -21.07
C TRP A 29 -104.23 31.44 -21.68
N ALA A 30 -103.02 31.01 -21.33
CA ALA A 30 -101.78 31.58 -21.84
C ALA A 30 -101.48 31.07 -23.26
N VAL A 31 -101.91 29.84 -23.58
CA VAL A 31 -101.76 29.25 -24.93
C VAL A 31 -102.75 29.87 -25.93
N ASP A 32 -103.91 30.32 -25.45
CA ASP A 32 -104.91 31.04 -26.27
C ASP A 32 -104.43 32.42 -26.75
N LEU A 33 -103.42 32.99 -26.08
CA LEU A 33 -102.79 34.26 -26.46
C LEU A 33 -101.52 34.00 -27.29
N PRO A 34 -101.33 34.66 -28.44
CA PRO A 34 -100.17 34.42 -29.30
C PRO A 34 -98.82 34.71 -28.61
N ALA A 35 -98.76 35.74 -27.77
CA ALA A 35 -97.57 36.05 -26.98
C ALA A 35 -97.31 35.05 -25.85
N GLY A 36 -98.37 34.55 -25.20
CA GLY A 36 -98.26 33.53 -24.16
C GLY A 36 -97.85 32.18 -24.72
N LYS A 37 -98.40 31.79 -25.87
CA LYS A 37 -97.97 30.60 -26.61
C LYS A 37 -96.48 30.66 -26.98
N GLN A 38 -95.99 31.80 -27.49
CA GLN A 38 -94.57 31.98 -27.78
C GLN A 38 -93.68 31.85 -26.55
N LEU A 39 -94.13 32.33 -25.38
CA LEU A 39 -93.39 32.18 -24.14
C LEU A 39 -93.34 30.72 -23.67
N VAL A 40 -94.48 30.02 -23.72
CA VAL A 40 -94.56 28.59 -23.35
C VAL A 40 -93.71 27.75 -24.30
N ASP A 41 -93.78 28.00 -25.60
CA ASP A 41 -92.97 27.34 -26.62
C ASP A 41 -91.47 27.66 -26.43
N TRP A 42 -91.12 28.90 -26.07
CA TRP A 42 -89.73 29.28 -25.79
C TRP A 42 -89.17 28.57 -24.57
N ILE A 43 -89.91 28.52 -23.45
CA ILE A 43 -89.50 27.80 -22.22
C ILE A 43 -89.39 26.31 -22.50
N ALA A 44 -90.37 25.74 -23.22
CA ALA A 44 -90.36 24.33 -23.60
C ALA A 44 -89.22 23.98 -24.56
N ALA A 45 -88.74 24.94 -25.36
CA ALA A 45 -87.58 24.79 -26.25
C ALA A 45 -86.23 24.88 -25.53
N GLN A 46 -86.20 25.32 -24.26
CA GLN A 46 -84.97 25.29 -23.44
C GLN A 46 -84.68 23.88 -22.89
N LEU A 47 -85.63 22.95 -23.04
CA LEU A 47 -85.41 21.53 -22.81
C LEU A 47 -85.08 20.86 -24.15
N ASP A 48 -83.79 20.60 -24.39
CA ASP A 48 -83.38 19.78 -25.51
C ASP A 48 -84.05 18.40 -25.40
N SER A 49 -84.85 18.05 -26.41
CA SER A 49 -85.62 16.80 -26.44
C SER A 49 -84.83 15.57 -26.91
N ASP A 50 -83.51 15.72 -27.14
CA ASP A 50 -82.66 14.68 -27.73
C ASP A 50 -81.84 13.88 -26.70
N ASP A 51 -81.88 14.21 -25.41
CA ASP A 51 -81.29 13.38 -24.34
C ASP A 51 -82.21 12.18 -23.99
N GLU A 52 -82.72 11.49 -25.02
CA GLU A 52 -83.19 10.12 -24.86
C GLU A 52 -81.99 9.19 -24.71
N ARG A 53 -81.54 8.98 -23.46
CA ARG A 53 -80.99 7.73 -22.89
C ARG A 53 -80.04 8.07 -21.76
N ASP A 54 -80.56 8.09 -20.53
CA ASP A 54 -80.00 7.25 -19.48
C ASP A 54 -80.99 7.11 -18.32
N SER A 55 -81.27 5.85 -17.99
CA SER A 55 -82.32 5.43 -17.08
C SER A 55 -82.07 5.90 -15.63
N ASP A 56 -83.18 6.27 -14.98
CA ASP A 56 -83.41 6.22 -13.52
C ASP A 56 -82.71 7.24 -12.61
N GLY A 57 -82.18 8.33 -13.16
CA GLY A 57 -81.67 9.46 -12.36
C GLY A 57 -80.97 10.57 -13.15
N GLY A 58 -80.64 10.31 -14.43
CA GLY A 58 -80.00 11.28 -15.33
C GLY A 58 -80.95 12.38 -15.82
N ALA A 59 -82.23 12.06 -16.04
CA ALA A 59 -83.22 13.01 -16.57
C ALA A 59 -83.45 14.21 -15.64
N ASP A 60 -83.59 14.01 -14.32
CA ASP A 60 -83.72 15.11 -13.34
C ASP A 60 -82.45 15.96 -13.26
N ARG A 61 -81.27 15.34 -13.41
CA ARG A 61 -79.99 16.06 -13.41
C ARG A 61 -79.78 16.86 -14.70
N ALA A 62 -80.14 16.33 -15.86
CA ALA A 62 -80.09 17.01 -17.15
C ALA A 62 -81.07 18.19 -17.20
N LEU A 63 -82.30 17.98 -16.70
CA LEU A 63 -83.34 19.01 -16.63
C LEU A 63 -82.95 20.14 -15.66
N ARG A 64 -82.28 19.82 -14.54
CA ARG A 64 -81.69 20.84 -13.67
C ARG A 64 -80.52 21.56 -14.32
N VAL A 65 -79.66 20.87 -15.07
CA VAL A 65 -78.49 21.49 -15.73
C VAL A 65 -78.90 22.43 -16.86
N SER A 66 -79.90 22.08 -17.68
CA SER A 66 -80.42 22.97 -18.72
C SER A 66 -81.19 24.17 -18.15
N MET A 67 -81.86 23.98 -17.02
CA MET A 67 -82.60 25.05 -16.34
C MET A 67 -81.73 25.95 -15.45
N LYS A 68 -80.47 25.57 -15.16
CA LYS A 68 -79.53 26.43 -14.39
C LYS A 68 -79.35 27.80 -15.01
N ASP A 69 -79.49 27.90 -16.34
CA ASP A 69 -79.27 29.17 -17.03
C ASP A 69 -80.39 30.19 -16.91
N ILE A 70 -81.56 29.74 -16.49
CA ILE A 70 -82.82 30.49 -16.53
C ILE A 70 -83.44 30.58 -15.13
N ALA A 71 -83.20 29.59 -14.28
CA ALA A 71 -83.68 29.56 -12.91
C ALA A 71 -82.78 30.39 -11.99
N LEU A 72 -83.40 31.20 -11.15
CA LEU A 72 -82.72 31.93 -10.10
C LEU A 72 -82.37 30.99 -8.94
N GLU A 73 -81.16 31.10 -8.42
CA GLU A 73 -80.72 30.37 -7.22
C GLU A 73 -81.45 30.89 -5.97
N PRO A 74 -81.65 30.05 -4.94
CA PRO A 74 -82.39 30.44 -3.75
C PRO A 74 -81.78 31.66 -3.04
N GLU A 75 -80.45 31.84 -3.11
CA GLU A 75 -79.76 33.02 -2.62
C GLU A 75 -80.06 34.28 -3.46
N GLU A 76 -80.22 34.15 -4.78
CA GLU A 76 -80.61 35.25 -5.67
C GLU A 76 -82.06 35.66 -5.40
N VAL A 77 -82.95 34.70 -5.20
CA VAL A 77 -84.35 34.94 -4.81
C VAL A 77 -84.43 35.63 -3.45
N TYR A 78 -83.56 35.26 -2.50
CA TYR A 78 -83.45 35.92 -1.21
C TYR A 78 -82.98 37.38 -1.35
N LEU A 79 -81.95 37.63 -2.18
CA LEU A 79 -81.46 38.98 -2.48
C LEU A 79 -82.53 39.83 -3.18
N LEU A 80 -83.27 39.26 -4.13
CA LEU A 80 -84.39 39.94 -4.80
C LEU A 80 -85.51 40.28 -3.82
N ARG A 81 -85.86 39.36 -2.91
CA ARG A 81 -86.88 39.62 -1.87
C ARG A 81 -86.42 40.70 -0.90
N ILE A 82 -85.13 40.75 -0.55
CA ILE A 82 -84.56 41.84 0.25
C ILE A 82 -84.65 43.16 -0.53
N ALA A 83 -84.27 43.15 -1.82
CA ALA A 83 -84.31 44.32 -2.68
C ALA A 83 -85.72 44.83 -2.98
N GLU A 84 -86.76 43.99 -2.88
CA GLU A 84 -88.16 44.40 -2.90
C GLU A 84 -88.63 45.00 -1.56
N SER A 85 -88.07 44.52 -0.44
CA SER A 85 -88.41 45.01 0.90
C SER A 85 -87.67 46.29 1.31
N THR A 86 -86.54 46.57 0.66
CA THR A 86 -85.81 47.83 0.77
C THR A 86 -86.19 48.65 -0.46
N ASP A 87 -86.74 49.87 -0.29
CA ASP A 87 -87.08 50.79 -1.39
C ASP A 87 -85.80 51.28 -2.12
N LEU A 88 -85.07 50.35 -2.74
CA LEU A 88 -83.93 50.65 -3.58
C LEU A 88 -84.46 51.31 -4.85
N PRO A 89 -83.84 52.41 -5.30
CA PRO A 89 -84.26 53.09 -6.51
C PRO A 89 -84.19 52.10 -7.67
N LYS A 90 -85.34 51.83 -8.30
CA LYS A 90 -85.45 51.00 -9.50
C LYS A 90 -84.45 51.52 -10.52
N LEU A 91 -83.36 50.78 -10.73
CA LEU A 91 -82.39 51.05 -11.77
C LEU A 91 -83.09 50.85 -13.12
N THR A 92 -83.66 51.92 -13.67
CA THR A 92 -84.20 51.98 -15.03
C THR A 92 -83.10 52.12 -16.08
N SER A 93 -81.85 51.81 -15.74
CA SER A 93 -80.73 51.85 -16.66
C SER A 93 -80.81 50.68 -17.62
N THR A 94 -81.37 50.94 -18.81
CA THR A 94 -81.27 50.12 -20.02
C THR A 94 -79.85 50.16 -20.60
N GLU A 95 -78.83 49.95 -19.77
CA GLU A 95 -77.47 49.69 -20.26
C GLU A 95 -77.20 48.19 -20.19
N PRO A 96 -77.24 47.48 -21.33
CA PRO A 96 -77.12 46.01 -21.40
C PRO A 96 -75.75 45.45 -20.98
N GLY A 97 -74.82 46.27 -20.48
CA GLY A 97 -73.46 45.85 -20.11
C GLY A 97 -73.33 45.19 -18.73
N TYR A 98 -74.23 45.48 -17.78
CA TYR A 98 -74.06 45.05 -16.39
C TYR A 98 -74.38 43.56 -16.15
N LEU A 99 -75.18 42.91 -17.00
CA LEU A 99 -75.46 41.48 -16.88
C LEU A 99 -74.25 40.59 -17.22
N SER A 100 -73.28 41.09 -17.99
CA SER A 100 -72.09 40.31 -18.40
C SER A 100 -71.09 40.06 -17.27
N TYR A 101 -71.17 40.85 -16.19
CA TYR A 101 -70.32 40.72 -14.99
C TYR A 101 -71.01 39.97 -13.86
N TYR A 102 -72.22 39.48 -14.09
CA TYR A 102 -72.94 38.69 -13.11
C TYR A 102 -72.44 37.26 -13.14
N SER A 103 -71.84 36.82 -12.03
CA SER A 103 -71.52 35.40 -11.79
C SER A 103 -72.50 34.86 -10.76
N ARG A 104 -72.98 33.64 -10.97
CA ARG A 104 -73.98 33.06 -10.06
C ARG A 104 -73.36 32.77 -8.68
N PRO A 105 -74.13 32.82 -7.59
CA PRO A 105 -73.62 32.48 -6.27
C PRO A 105 -73.00 31.08 -6.18
N SER A 106 -73.51 30.08 -6.90
CA SER A 106 -72.87 28.75 -6.98
C SER A 106 -71.52 28.78 -7.70
N GLU A 107 -71.38 29.53 -8.80
CA GLU A 107 -70.12 29.68 -9.53
C GLU A 107 -69.07 30.41 -8.70
N ILE A 108 -69.48 31.46 -7.98
CA ILE A 108 -68.60 32.19 -7.06
C ILE A 108 -68.15 31.27 -5.92
N ARG A 109 -69.05 30.48 -5.32
CA ARG A 109 -68.70 29.50 -4.27
C ARG A 109 -67.75 28.43 -4.80
N ALA A 110 -68.04 27.83 -5.95
CA ALA A 110 -67.19 26.83 -6.57
C ALA A 110 -65.79 27.39 -6.89
N ARG A 111 -65.73 28.63 -7.38
CA ARG A 111 -64.45 29.32 -7.62
C ARG A 111 -63.68 29.62 -6.34
N ILE A 112 -64.36 29.99 -5.25
CA ILE A 112 -63.72 30.18 -3.94
C ILE A 112 -63.18 28.85 -3.43
N GLU A 113 -63.96 27.77 -3.51
CA GLU A 113 -63.53 26.42 -3.11
C GLU A 113 -62.31 25.94 -3.95
N GLU A 114 -62.31 26.22 -5.25
CA GLU A 114 -61.17 25.93 -6.13
C GLU A 114 -59.92 26.76 -5.74
N MET A 115 -60.09 28.05 -5.47
CA MET A 115 -59.00 28.92 -5.00
C MET A 115 -58.46 28.48 -3.65
N ASP A 116 -59.32 28.06 -2.72
CA ASP A 116 -58.92 27.56 -1.40
C ASP A 116 -58.14 26.25 -1.57
N ALA A 117 -58.62 25.31 -2.40
CA ALA A 117 -57.91 24.07 -2.70
C ALA A 117 -56.56 24.29 -3.41
N GLU A 118 -56.47 25.25 -4.33
CA GLU A 118 -55.22 25.65 -4.98
C GLU A 118 -54.25 26.25 -3.94
N SER A 119 -54.75 27.08 -3.03
CA SER A 119 -53.93 27.68 -1.97
C SER A 119 -53.36 26.63 -1.02
N GLU A 120 -54.15 25.64 -0.62
CA GLU A 120 -53.69 24.51 0.21
C GLU A 120 -52.61 23.70 -0.51
N LEU A 121 -52.77 23.45 -1.82
CA LEU A 121 -51.79 22.74 -2.62
C LEU A 121 -50.46 23.51 -2.69
N LEU A 122 -50.52 24.82 -2.94
CA LEU A 122 -49.33 25.69 -2.95
C LEU A 122 -48.65 25.74 -1.58
N GLU A 123 -49.40 25.77 -0.48
CA GLU A 123 -48.83 25.71 0.86
C GLU A 123 -48.05 24.40 1.09
N VAL A 124 -48.62 23.26 0.70
CA VAL A 124 -47.95 21.95 0.79
C VAL A 124 -46.68 21.92 -0.05
N GLU A 125 -46.72 22.44 -1.28
CA GLU A 125 -45.55 22.52 -2.15
C GLU A 125 -44.45 23.39 -1.55
N THR A 126 -44.80 24.55 -0.97
CA THR A 126 -43.80 25.44 -0.33
C THR A 126 -43.13 24.77 0.86
N VAL A 127 -43.86 23.96 1.64
CA VAL A 127 -43.30 23.19 2.76
C VAL A 127 -42.33 22.13 2.24
N LEU A 128 -42.70 21.41 1.18
CA LEU A 128 -41.83 20.40 0.56
C LEU A 128 -40.55 21.05 0.00
N LEU A 129 -40.67 22.16 -0.71
CA LEU A 129 -39.53 22.92 -1.23
C LEU A 129 -38.62 23.42 -0.10
N LYS A 130 -39.17 23.94 0.99
CA LYS A 130 -38.39 24.32 2.19
C LYS A 130 -37.65 23.13 2.78
N GLN A 131 -38.29 21.96 2.85
CA GLN A 131 -37.64 20.73 3.34
C GLN A 131 -36.50 20.28 2.42
N ARG A 132 -36.70 20.28 1.10
CA ARG A 132 -35.67 19.94 0.11
C ARG A 132 -34.50 20.93 0.15
N LEU A 133 -34.78 22.22 0.29
CA LEU A 133 -33.76 23.25 0.46
C LEU A 133 -32.96 23.06 1.75
N HIS A 134 -33.63 22.69 2.85
CA HIS A 134 -32.94 22.37 4.10
C HIS A 134 -32.06 21.12 3.97
N GLN A 135 -32.53 20.06 3.30
CA GLN A 135 -31.76 18.84 3.06
C GLN A 135 -30.54 19.10 2.18
N THR A 136 -30.69 19.87 1.10
CA THR A 136 -29.57 20.25 0.24
C THR A 136 -28.56 21.13 0.98
N LYS A 137 -29.01 22.06 1.83
CA LYS A 137 -28.12 22.83 2.72
C LYS A 137 -27.35 21.95 3.69
N MET A 138 -27.98 20.93 4.27
CA MET A 138 -27.30 19.97 5.15
C MET A 138 -26.31 19.10 4.39
N ALA A 139 -26.65 18.68 3.16
CA ALA A 139 -25.75 17.92 2.30
C ALA A 139 -24.51 18.73 1.90
N THR A 140 -24.68 19.99 1.50
CA THR A 140 -23.54 20.87 1.16
C THR A 140 -22.67 21.18 2.38
N GLN A 141 -23.27 21.37 3.57
CA GLN A 141 -22.51 21.54 4.80
C GLN A 141 -21.66 20.29 5.11
N ARG A 142 -22.24 19.10 5.02
CA ARG A 142 -21.52 17.82 5.20
C ARG A 142 -20.41 17.64 4.15
N ALA A 143 -20.67 17.97 2.89
CA ALA A 143 -19.65 17.97 1.83
C ALA A 143 -18.50 18.95 2.14
N SER A 144 -18.80 20.15 2.67
CA SER A 144 -17.74 21.10 3.04
C SER A 144 -16.88 20.60 4.20
N VAL A 145 -17.47 19.91 5.19
CA VAL A 145 -16.75 19.35 6.34
C VAL A 145 -15.86 18.19 5.90
N THR A 146 -16.37 17.30 5.05
CA THR A 146 -15.58 16.19 4.49
C THR A 146 -14.44 16.69 3.61
N LEU A 147 -14.65 17.73 2.79
CA LEU A 147 -13.59 18.37 2.02
C LEU A 147 -12.50 18.99 2.90
N LYS A 148 -12.87 19.64 4.01
CA LYS A 148 -11.90 20.16 4.99
C LYS A 148 -11.10 19.03 5.63
N SER A 149 -11.79 17.99 6.09
CA SER A 149 -11.13 16.80 6.66
C SER A 149 -10.17 16.14 5.67
N LEU A 150 -10.54 16.04 4.39
CA LEU A 150 -9.68 15.48 3.36
C LEU A 150 -8.44 16.36 3.11
N ARG A 151 -8.58 17.69 3.10
CA ARG A 151 -7.45 18.61 3.00
C ARG A 151 -6.51 18.47 4.20
N ASP A 152 -7.05 18.40 5.40
CA ASP A 152 -6.25 18.21 6.61
C ASP A 152 -5.49 16.87 6.54
N THR A 153 -6.12 15.80 6.06
CA THR A 153 -5.43 14.50 5.88
C THR A 153 -4.32 14.55 4.83
N VAL A 154 -4.53 15.29 3.73
CA VAL A 154 -3.49 15.46 2.70
C VAL A 154 -2.29 16.21 3.29
N ILE A 155 -2.53 17.32 4.00
CA ILE A 155 -1.44 18.08 4.65
C ILE A 155 -0.66 17.19 5.63
N THR A 156 -1.35 16.40 6.46
CA THR A 156 -0.66 15.50 7.40
C THR A 156 0.12 14.38 6.71
N LEU A 157 -0.35 13.91 5.54
CA LEU A 157 0.37 12.91 4.75
C LEU A 157 1.59 13.51 4.07
N ASP A 158 1.50 14.75 3.59
CA ASP A 158 2.64 15.49 3.02
C ASP A 158 3.71 15.74 4.09
N GLU A 159 3.31 16.17 5.30
CA GLU A 159 4.23 16.33 6.44
C GLU A 159 4.90 15.00 6.82
N HIS A 160 4.15 13.90 6.84
CA HIS A 160 4.71 12.57 7.12
C HIS A 160 5.68 12.11 6.03
N THR A 161 5.34 12.33 4.76
CA THR A 161 6.18 11.95 3.61
C THR A 161 7.48 12.76 3.64
N SER A 162 7.40 14.07 3.88
CA SER A 162 8.57 14.93 4.04
C SER A 162 9.46 14.49 5.20
N HIS A 163 8.87 14.09 6.33
CA HIS A 163 9.65 13.58 7.46
C HIS A 163 10.32 12.25 7.14
N GLU A 164 9.61 11.33 6.49
CA GLU A 164 10.19 10.06 6.05
C GLU A 164 11.33 10.28 5.04
N GLU A 165 11.18 11.20 4.09
CA GLU A 165 12.23 11.59 3.16
C GLU A 165 13.48 12.12 3.89
N GLU A 166 13.32 13.03 4.86
CA GLU A 166 14.42 13.52 5.69
C GLU A 166 15.12 12.37 6.45
N THR A 167 14.36 11.45 7.05
CA THR A 167 14.94 10.31 7.76
C THR A 167 15.66 9.32 6.83
N LEU A 168 15.14 9.13 5.61
CA LEU A 168 15.78 8.29 4.59
C LEU A 168 17.08 8.92 4.09
N ASP A 169 17.11 10.24 3.91
CA ASP A 169 18.33 10.97 3.54
C ASP A 169 19.40 10.88 4.64
N GLU A 170 19.00 11.03 5.92
CA GLU A 170 19.90 10.84 7.06
C GLU A 170 20.44 9.41 7.15
N LEU A 171 19.57 8.40 6.99
CA LEU A 171 19.97 7.00 7.00
C LEU A 171 20.87 6.65 5.80
N SER A 172 20.58 7.19 4.62
CA SER A 172 21.39 7.02 3.41
C SER A 172 22.78 7.63 3.61
N ALA A 173 22.87 8.86 4.12
CA ALA A 173 24.14 9.52 4.43
C ALA A 173 24.94 8.75 5.49
N SER A 174 24.27 8.22 6.52
CA SER A 174 24.89 7.40 7.56
C SER A 174 25.39 6.06 7.03
N ALA A 175 24.60 5.38 6.19
CA ALA A 175 24.99 4.15 5.51
C ALA A 175 26.20 4.38 4.59
N ASP A 176 26.20 5.46 3.80
CA ASP A 176 27.34 5.81 2.95
C ASP A 176 28.59 6.15 3.76
N SER A 177 28.44 6.87 4.88
CA SER A 177 29.55 7.17 5.78
C SER A 177 30.14 5.91 6.42
N THR A 178 29.29 5.01 6.91
CA THR A 178 29.71 3.74 7.54
C THR A 178 30.32 2.77 6.54
N ILE A 179 29.78 2.67 5.33
CA ILE A 179 30.38 1.89 4.24
C ILE A 179 31.74 2.49 3.86
N ALA A 180 31.84 3.80 3.66
CA ALA A 180 33.12 4.43 3.34
C ALA A 180 34.16 4.26 4.46
N ALA A 181 33.74 4.37 5.73
CA ALA A 181 34.59 4.15 6.89
C ALA A 181 35.06 2.69 6.97
N SER A 182 34.16 1.72 6.85
CA SER A 182 34.49 0.29 6.89
C SER A 182 35.36 -0.14 5.70
N VAL A 183 35.12 0.38 4.49
CA VAL A 183 36.00 0.17 3.32
C VAL A 183 37.40 0.73 3.59
N ASN A 184 37.50 1.94 4.15
CA ASN A 184 38.78 2.56 4.49
C ASN A 184 39.50 1.79 5.60
N GLU A 185 38.80 1.36 6.64
CA GLU A 185 39.35 0.59 7.75
C GLU A 185 39.80 -0.81 7.28
N ALA A 186 38.98 -1.51 6.49
CA ALA A 186 39.36 -2.77 5.87
C ALA A 186 40.58 -2.61 4.95
N SER A 187 40.63 -1.55 4.15
CA SER A 187 41.79 -1.23 3.31
C SER A 187 43.04 -0.93 4.13
N GLN A 188 42.91 -0.25 5.27
CA GLN A 188 44.01 0.02 6.20
C GLN A 188 44.51 -1.25 6.90
N LEU A 189 43.61 -2.12 7.40
CA LEU A 189 43.96 -3.40 8.02
C LEU A 189 44.64 -4.34 7.02
N ILE A 190 44.16 -4.38 5.79
CA ILE A 190 44.79 -5.13 4.69
C ILE A 190 46.18 -4.55 4.37
N SER A 191 46.32 -3.23 4.32
CA SER A 191 47.62 -2.58 4.08
C SER A 191 48.61 -2.78 5.24
N ALA A 192 48.13 -2.79 6.48
CA ALA A 192 48.93 -3.00 7.68
C ALA A 192 49.36 -4.47 7.87
N SER A 193 48.57 -5.41 7.34
CA SER A 193 48.86 -6.85 7.39
C SER A 193 49.81 -7.33 6.29
N ASP A 194 50.20 -6.49 5.30
CA ASP A 194 51.25 -6.85 4.33
C ASP A 194 52.61 -6.93 5.06
N PRO A 195 53.19 -8.12 5.28
CA PRO A 195 54.30 -8.35 6.22
C PRO A 195 55.66 -7.95 5.61
N LEU A 196 55.70 -6.83 4.89
CA LEU A 196 56.89 -6.29 4.22
C LEU A 196 57.18 -4.83 4.57
N ALA A 197 56.31 -4.12 5.30
CA ALA A 197 56.63 -2.79 5.81
C ALA A 197 57.62 -2.82 7.00
N ILE A 198 57.75 -3.97 7.70
CA ILE A 198 58.66 -4.12 8.84
C ILE A 198 59.82 -5.06 8.45
N ARG A 199 60.94 -4.46 8.03
CA ARG A 199 62.31 -5.02 7.94
C ARG A 199 62.53 -6.29 7.08
N GLY A 200 63.00 -6.08 5.85
CA GLY A 200 64.32 -6.55 5.37
C GLY A 200 64.68 -8.05 5.34
N SER A 201 63.80 -8.99 5.69
CA SER A 201 64.13 -10.43 5.62
C SER A 201 63.70 -11.04 4.29
N ARG A 202 64.69 -11.31 3.43
CA ARG A 202 64.56 -12.04 2.17
C ARG A 202 64.41 -13.53 2.48
N THR A 203 63.19 -14.02 2.60
CA THR A 203 62.90 -15.46 2.41
C THR A 203 61.83 -15.65 1.32
N PRO A 204 62.05 -16.57 0.35
CA PRO A 204 61.22 -16.69 -0.85
C PRO A 204 60.07 -17.68 -0.62
N ARG A 205 59.15 -17.37 0.31
CA ARG A 205 57.98 -18.23 0.58
C ARG A 205 56.66 -17.44 0.74
N LYS A 206 56.57 -16.28 0.07
CA LYS A 206 55.48 -15.28 0.22
C LYS A 206 54.49 -15.18 -0.95
N SER A 207 54.43 -16.14 -1.87
CA SER A 207 53.53 -16.04 -3.04
C SER A 207 52.06 -16.42 -2.75
N GLN A 208 51.77 -17.17 -1.69
CA GLN A 208 50.42 -17.71 -1.47
C GLN A 208 49.53 -16.84 -0.56
N ALA A 209 50.11 -16.17 0.45
CA ALA A 209 49.37 -15.24 1.32
C ALA A 209 49.03 -13.91 0.63
N ARG A 210 49.77 -13.52 -0.42
CA ARG A 210 49.53 -12.30 -1.21
C ARG A 210 48.38 -12.41 -2.21
N SER A 211 47.93 -13.62 -2.55
CA SER A 211 46.77 -13.81 -3.43
C SER A 211 45.47 -13.55 -2.68
N GLY A 212 45.27 -14.14 -1.49
CA GLY A 212 43.99 -14.01 -0.76
C GLY A 212 43.61 -12.57 -0.40
N SER A 213 44.56 -11.74 0.03
CA SER A 213 44.31 -10.34 0.36
C SER A 213 43.93 -9.48 -0.86
N ASN A 214 44.57 -9.72 -2.02
CA ASN A 214 44.19 -9.05 -3.26
C ASN A 214 42.83 -9.53 -3.78
N ASP A 215 42.51 -10.81 -3.60
CA ASP A 215 41.22 -11.38 -4.00
C ASP A 215 40.06 -10.75 -3.19
N LEU A 216 40.24 -10.50 -1.89
CA LEU A 216 39.27 -9.79 -1.05
C LEU A 216 39.05 -8.34 -1.51
N LEU A 217 40.12 -7.60 -1.80
CA LEU A 217 40.03 -6.23 -2.32
C LEU A 217 39.34 -6.17 -3.69
N THR A 218 39.65 -7.12 -4.58
CA THR A 218 38.96 -7.20 -5.87
C THR A 218 37.47 -7.51 -5.71
N SER A 219 37.10 -8.42 -4.80
CA SER A 219 35.69 -8.74 -4.50
C SER A 219 34.94 -7.53 -3.94
N LEU A 220 35.56 -6.79 -3.02
CA LEU A 220 34.97 -5.59 -2.42
C LEU A 220 34.79 -4.45 -3.45
N SER A 221 35.76 -4.28 -4.35
CA SER A 221 35.63 -3.35 -5.49
C SER A 221 34.56 -3.79 -6.49
N ALA A 222 34.36 -5.09 -6.69
CA ALA A 222 33.30 -5.62 -7.54
C ALA A 222 31.91 -5.36 -6.94
N PHE A 223 31.73 -5.49 -5.61
CA PHE A 223 30.49 -5.11 -4.93
C PHE A 223 30.21 -3.61 -5.00
N ALA A 224 31.23 -2.77 -4.81
CA ALA A 224 31.10 -1.32 -4.99
C ALA A 224 30.71 -0.95 -6.44
N GLY A 225 31.26 -1.67 -7.42
CA GLY A 225 30.91 -1.55 -8.83
C GLY A 225 29.46 -1.97 -9.12
N LEU A 226 29.01 -3.10 -8.57
CA LEU A 226 27.65 -3.61 -8.74
C LEU A 226 26.62 -2.67 -8.10
N ARG A 227 26.90 -2.16 -6.89
CA ARG A 227 26.09 -1.11 -6.25
C ARG A 227 25.98 0.12 -7.16
N SER A 228 27.12 0.63 -7.64
CA SER A 228 27.16 1.82 -8.50
C SER A 228 26.40 1.61 -9.81
N GLN A 229 26.41 0.39 -10.36
CA GLN A 229 25.64 0.04 -11.54
C GLN A 229 24.13 0.04 -11.27
N ILE A 230 23.68 -0.53 -10.15
CA ILE A 230 22.26 -0.51 -9.75
C ILE A 230 21.81 0.95 -9.59
N VAL A 231 22.58 1.75 -8.83
CA VAL A 231 22.25 3.17 -8.60
C VAL A 231 22.17 3.95 -9.92
N ARG A 232 23.14 3.79 -10.82
CA ARG A 232 23.10 4.46 -12.14
C ARG A 232 21.89 4.04 -12.96
N HIS A 233 21.56 2.76 -13.01
CA HIS A 233 20.38 2.28 -13.74
C HIS A 233 19.10 2.90 -13.17
N THR A 234 19.00 3.03 -11.86
CA THR A 234 17.84 3.66 -11.21
C THR A 234 17.77 5.15 -11.47
N GLU A 235 18.90 5.86 -11.41
CA GLU A 235 18.97 7.29 -11.73
C GLU A 235 18.59 7.55 -13.18
N ASP A 236 19.12 6.75 -14.11
CA ASP A 236 18.80 6.87 -15.53
C ASP A 236 17.32 6.56 -15.79
N GLY A 237 16.76 5.52 -15.16
CA GLY A 237 15.33 5.22 -15.19
C GLY A 237 14.48 6.39 -14.69
N ILE A 238 14.80 6.94 -13.52
CA ILE A 238 14.09 8.09 -12.95
C ILE A 238 14.21 9.32 -13.86
N ARG A 239 15.37 9.57 -14.44
CA ARG A 239 15.57 10.66 -15.42
C ARG A 239 14.71 10.49 -16.66
N THR A 240 14.59 9.27 -17.21
CA THR A 240 13.71 9.04 -18.36
C THR A 240 12.26 9.36 -18.03
N VAL A 241 11.79 8.97 -16.85
CA VAL A 241 10.42 9.25 -16.40
C VAL A 241 10.22 10.74 -16.08
N ALA A 242 11.22 11.40 -15.49
CA ALA A 242 11.20 12.85 -15.27
C ALA A 242 11.14 13.63 -16.59
N ASN A 243 11.82 13.16 -17.64
CA ASN A 243 11.72 13.76 -18.97
C ASN A 243 10.32 13.59 -19.58
N LEU A 244 9.65 12.45 -19.34
CA LEU A 244 8.27 12.23 -19.77
C LEU A 244 7.29 13.13 -18.99
N GLU A 245 7.50 13.30 -17.70
CA GLU A 245 6.72 14.26 -16.89
C GLU A 245 6.91 15.70 -17.37
N ALA A 246 8.15 16.10 -17.68
CA ALA A 246 8.44 17.43 -18.22
C ALA A 246 7.83 17.66 -19.61
N SER A 247 7.54 16.59 -20.36
CA SER A 247 6.84 16.67 -21.65
C SER A 247 5.33 16.77 -21.52
N LEU A 248 4.76 16.55 -20.33
CA LEU A 248 3.33 16.72 -20.11
C LEU A 248 2.96 18.21 -20.14
N PRO A 249 1.84 18.56 -20.78
CA PRO A 249 1.37 19.94 -20.80
C PRO A 249 1.00 20.40 -19.40
N ALA A 250 1.20 21.69 -19.14
CA ALA A 250 0.77 22.32 -17.90
C ALA A 250 -0.77 22.31 -17.81
N GLN A 251 -1.30 22.35 -16.59
CA GLN A 251 -2.75 22.35 -16.38
C GLN A 251 -3.45 23.56 -17.06
N GLU A 252 -2.75 24.68 -17.18
CA GLU A 252 -3.22 25.88 -17.87
C GLU A 252 -3.29 25.69 -19.39
N GLU A 253 -2.31 25.00 -19.98
CA GLU A 253 -2.29 24.65 -21.40
C GLU A 253 -3.41 23.67 -21.76
N LEU A 254 -3.69 22.72 -20.86
CA LEU A 254 -4.84 21.82 -20.98
C LEU A 254 -6.18 22.55 -20.95
N ALA A 255 -6.31 23.59 -20.12
CA ALA A 255 -7.54 24.40 -20.07
C ALA A 255 -7.74 25.18 -21.37
N PHE A 256 -6.66 25.79 -21.89
CA PHE A 256 -6.69 26.50 -23.17
C PHE A 256 -6.99 25.55 -24.34
N GLU A 257 -6.37 24.38 -24.37
CA GLU A 257 -6.61 23.37 -25.40
C GLU A 257 -8.03 22.80 -25.32
N ALA A 258 -8.56 22.60 -24.10
CA ALA A 258 -9.94 22.19 -23.88
C ALA A 258 -10.94 23.22 -24.42
N GLU A 259 -10.70 24.51 -24.17
CA GLU A 259 -11.50 25.60 -24.72
C GLU A 259 -11.41 25.65 -26.25
N ARG A 260 -10.20 25.54 -26.81
CA ARG A 260 -9.98 25.50 -28.27
C ARG A 260 -10.70 24.32 -28.94
N LEU A 261 -10.64 23.13 -28.33
CA LEU A 261 -11.30 21.94 -28.84
C LEU A 261 -12.82 22.01 -28.66
N HIS A 262 -13.30 22.60 -27.57
CA HIS A 262 -14.73 22.83 -27.36
C HIS A 262 -15.30 23.79 -28.42
N GLU A 263 -14.58 24.88 -28.73
CA GLU A 263 -14.94 25.80 -29.82
C GLU A 263 -14.90 25.12 -31.19
N ALA A 264 -13.87 24.32 -31.48
CA ALA A 264 -13.77 23.58 -32.74
C ALA A 264 -14.86 22.49 -32.90
N LEU A 265 -15.33 21.91 -31.80
CA LEU A 265 -16.41 20.92 -31.77
C LEU A 265 -17.81 21.55 -31.77
N ALA A 266 -17.91 22.88 -31.60
CA ALA A 266 -19.15 23.61 -31.81
C ALA A 266 -19.54 23.67 -33.31
N ASP A 267 -18.58 23.50 -34.22
CA ASP A 267 -18.83 23.32 -35.65
C ASP A 267 -19.44 21.94 -35.91
N SER A 268 -20.69 21.92 -36.38
CA SER A 268 -21.51 20.70 -36.55
C SER A 268 -20.84 19.62 -37.42
N GLY A 269 -20.10 20.03 -38.45
CA GLY A 269 -19.41 19.09 -39.35
C GLY A 269 -18.23 18.34 -38.70
N LEU A 270 -17.52 18.99 -37.76
CA LEU A 270 -16.41 18.37 -37.04
C LEU A 270 -16.91 17.43 -35.94
N ARG A 271 -18.04 17.78 -35.31
CA ARG A 271 -18.70 16.94 -34.31
C ARG A 271 -19.23 15.64 -34.92
N GLU A 272 -19.88 15.70 -36.08
CA GLU A 272 -20.36 14.50 -36.79
C GLU A 272 -19.20 13.58 -37.21
N ALA A 273 -18.13 14.16 -37.78
CA ALA A 273 -16.93 13.40 -38.14
C ALA A 273 -16.25 12.76 -36.91
N ALA A 274 -16.17 13.49 -35.79
CA ALA A 274 -15.61 12.97 -34.54
C ALA A 274 -16.43 11.80 -33.98
N HIS A 275 -17.77 11.92 -33.98
CA HIS A 275 -18.66 10.82 -33.57
C HIS A 275 -18.52 9.59 -34.48
N GLU A 276 -18.43 9.78 -35.80
CA GLU A 276 -18.22 8.67 -36.75
C GLU A 276 -16.86 7.97 -36.50
N THR A 277 -15.80 8.75 -36.25
CA THR A 277 -14.48 8.18 -35.94
C THR A 277 -14.44 7.45 -34.59
N ALA A 278 -15.06 8.01 -33.55
CA ALA A 278 -15.13 7.39 -32.23
C ALA A 278 -15.94 6.09 -32.28
N TYR A 279 -17.10 6.10 -32.96
CA TYR A 279 -17.90 4.90 -33.18
C TYR A 279 -17.11 3.83 -33.93
N ARG A 280 -16.34 4.21 -34.96
CA ARG A 280 -15.47 3.29 -35.69
C ARG A 280 -14.36 2.70 -34.82
N GLU A 281 -13.73 3.50 -33.94
CA GLU A 281 -12.73 3.01 -33.01
C GLU A 281 -13.31 2.08 -31.94
N GLU A 282 -14.49 2.38 -31.40
CA GLU A 282 -15.20 1.46 -30.51
C GLU A 282 -15.51 0.14 -31.20
N LEU A 283 -15.99 0.18 -32.45
CA LEU A 283 -16.26 -1.02 -33.24
C LEU A 283 -14.97 -1.83 -33.48
N LEU A 284 -13.85 -1.19 -33.77
CA LEU A 284 -12.55 -1.84 -33.93
C LEU A 284 -12.03 -2.43 -32.60
N SER A 285 -12.23 -1.73 -31.49
CA SER A 285 -11.89 -2.19 -30.14
C SER A 285 -12.71 -3.44 -29.77
N LEU A 286 -14.01 -3.41 -30.02
CA LEU A 286 -14.91 -4.55 -29.83
C LEU A 286 -14.52 -5.73 -30.73
N CYS A 287 -14.15 -5.48 -31.99
CA CYS A 287 -13.62 -6.52 -32.88
C CYS A 287 -12.35 -7.17 -32.31
N ARG A 288 -11.39 -6.38 -31.80
CA ARG A 288 -10.16 -6.92 -31.18
C ARG A 288 -10.45 -7.75 -29.93
N LEU A 289 -11.35 -7.27 -29.05
CA LEU A 289 -11.77 -8.01 -27.86
C LEU A 289 -12.46 -9.34 -28.23
N LEU A 290 -13.21 -9.35 -29.33
CA LEU A 290 -13.81 -10.57 -29.89
C LEU A 290 -12.76 -11.54 -30.44
N GLU A 291 -11.75 -11.02 -31.13
CA GLU A 291 -10.64 -11.81 -31.68
C GLU A 291 -9.75 -12.41 -30.58
N GLU A 292 -9.56 -11.70 -29.46
CA GLU A 292 -8.80 -12.17 -28.29
C GLU A 292 -9.58 -13.18 -27.42
N GLY A 293 -10.84 -13.46 -27.75
CA GLY A 293 -11.69 -14.43 -27.02
C GLY A 293 -12.10 -13.97 -25.62
N SER A 294 -11.98 -12.67 -25.34
CA SER A 294 -12.44 -12.07 -24.10
C SER A 294 -13.98 -11.99 -24.09
N ALA A 295 -14.60 -12.36 -22.98
CA ALA A 295 -16.04 -12.20 -22.83
C ALA A 295 -16.37 -10.71 -22.92
N LEU A 296 -17.10 -10.32 -23.97
CA LEU A 296 -17.61 -8.97 -24.15
C LEU A 296 -18.26 -8.51 -22.84
N PRO A 297 -17.86 -7.36 -22.26
CA PRO A 297 -18.65 -6.75 -21.22
C PRO A 297 -20.02 -6.47 -21.83
N ILE A 298 -21.04 -7.17 -21.34
CA ILE A 298 -22.44 -6.98 -21.74
C ILE A 298 -22.74 -5.51 -21.44
N THR A 299 -22.69 -4.69 -22.48
CA THR A 299 -23.12 -3.30 -22.40
C THR A 299 -24.59 -3.35 -22.03
N THR A 300 -24.90 -2.76 -20.88
CA THR A 300 -26.26 -2.44 -20.48
C THR A 300 -26.96 -1.80 -21.67
N PRO A 301 -28.20 -2.23 -22.01
CA PRO A 301 -28.94 -1.64 -23.12
C PRO A 301 -28.97 -0.12 -22.90
N LEU A 302 -28.38 0.63 -23.83
CA LEU A 302 -28.52 2.07 -23.85
C LEU A 302 -30.02 2.36 -23.97
N ASP A 303 -30.61 2.93 -22.93
CA ASP A 303 -31.88 3.60 -23.05
C ASP A 303 -31.70 4.68 -24.12
N GLU A 304 -32.35 4.49 -25.28
CA GLU A 304 -32.31 5.37 -26.46
C GLU A 304 -32.88 6.78 -26.20
N SER A 305 -33.10 7.14 -24.93
CA SER A 305 -33.74 8.37 -24.47
C SER A 305 -32.82 9.31 -23.69
N GLU A 306 -31.58 8.90 -23.36
CA GLU A 306 -30.60 9.84 -22.80
C GLU A 306 -30.09 10.71 -23.94
N GLN A 307 -30.70 11.90 -24.01
CA GLN A 307 -30.22 13.06 -24.76
C GLN A 307 -28.69 13.06 -24.73
N CYS A 308 -28.08 12.92 -25.91
CA CYS A 308 -26.64 13.02 -26.16
C CYS A 308 -26.00 14.05 -25.21
N GLU A 309 -25.52 13.58 -24.05
CA GLU A 309 -24.91 14.45 -23.06
C GLU A 309 -23.76 15.12 -23.78
N THR A 310 -23.78 16.44 -23.82
CA THR A 310 -22.76 17.22 -24.51
C THR A 310 -21.41 16.80 -23.97
N LEU A 311 -20.58 16.19 -24.81
CA LEU A 311 -19.27 15.67 -24.46
C LEU A 311 -18.46 16.79 -23.79
N ASP A 312 -18.22 16.69 -22.48
CA ASP A 312 -17.41 17.66 -21.75
C ASP A 312 -15.93 17.38 -22.02
N VAL A 313 -15.45 17.94 -23.13
CA VAL A 313 -14.06 17.85 -23.63
C VAL A 313 -13.06 18.17 -22.53
N ARG A 314 -13.38 19.14 -21.65
CA ARG A 314 -12.50 19.54 -20.55
C ARG A 314 -12.36 18.42 -19.54
N ASN A 315 -13.45 17.78 -19.15
CA ASN A 315 -13.40 16.68 -18.19
C ASN A 315 -12.67 15.46 -18.75
N GLU A 316 -12.86 15.15 -20.04
CA GLU A 316 -12.14 14.02 -20.67
C GLU A 316 -10.64 14.30 -20.81
N LEU A 317 -10.22 15.52 -21.18
CA LEU A 317 -8.81 15.90 -21.20
C LEU A 317 -8.18 15.84 -19.82
N ILE A 318 -8.86 16.35 -18.79
CA ILE A 318 -8.39 16.24 -17.40
C ILE A 318 -8.29 14.77 -16.98
N ARG A 319 -9.23 13.92 -17.40
CA ARG A 319 -9.20 12.49 -17.10
C ARG A 319 -8.05 11.79 -17.80
N ALA A 320 -7.80 12.07 -19.08
CA ALA A 320 -6.67 11.55 -19.84
C ALA A 320 -5.35 11.96 -19.20
N TRP A 321 -5.17 13.25 -18.90
CA TRP A 321 -3.98 13.76 -18.23
C TRP A 321 -3.74 13.11 -16.86
N LYS A 322 -4.80 12.92 -16.05
CA LYS A 322 -4.68 12.18 -14.78
C LYS A 322 -4.26 10.73 -14.96
N ARG A 323 -4.71 10.06 -16.04
CA ARG A 323 -4.28 8.69 -16.37
C ARG A 323 -2.81 8.67 -16.76
N ASP A 324 -2.33 9.65 -17.52
CA ASP A 324 -0.93 9.77 -17.89
C ASP A 324 -0.04 10.02 -16.66
N GLN A 325 -0.46 10.91 -15.75
CA GLN A 325 0.21 11.10 -14.47
C GLN A 325 0.23 9.82 -13.62
N ALA A 326 -0.88 9.08 -13.56
CA ALA A 326 -0.92 7.81 -12.85
C ALA A 326 0.02 6.78 -13.48
N ALA A 327 0.10 6.71 -14.82
CA ALA A 327 1.02 5.84 -15.53
C ALA A 327 2.49 6.18 -15.25
N ILE A 328 2.84 7.48 -15.17
CA ILE A 328 4.16 7.96 -14.76
C ILE A 328 4.49 7.50 -13.35
N LEU A 329 3.57 7.65 -12.40
CA LEU A 329 3.77 7.18 -11.02
C LEU A 329 3.96 5.65 -10.95
N VAL A 330 3.18 4.89 -11.73
CA VAL A 330 3.36 3.43 -11.84
C VAL A 330 4.72 3.08 -12.41
N ALA A 331 5.18 3.78 -13.45
CA ALA A 331 6.51 3.56 -14.03
C ALA A 331 7.63 3.87 -13.02
N ARG A 332 7.49 4.95 -12.22
CA ARG A 332 8.42 5.24 -11.10
C ARG A 332 8.44 4.11 -10.09
N GLY A 333 7.27 3.63 -9.67
CA GLY A 333 7.15 2.50 -8.76
C GLY A 333 7.86 1.26 -9.28
N GLN A 334 7.65 0.91 -10.56
CA GLN A 334 8.32 -0.24 -11.19
C GLN A 334 9.85 -0.11 -11.22
N ILE A 335 10.40 1.09 -11.45
CA ILE A 335 11.85 1.32 -11.42
C ILE A 335 12.39 1.10 -10.00
N LEU A 336 11.68 1.59 -8.98
CA LEU A 336 12.06 1.38 -7.58
C LEU A 336 11.95 -0.10 -7.18
N ASP A 337 10.89 -0.80 -7.60
CA ASP A 337 10.73 -2.23 -7.35
C ASP A 337 11.87 -3.04 -7.98
N GLN A 338 12.28 -2.68 -9.21
CA GLN A 338 13.45 -3.28 -9.86
C GLN A 338 14.75 -2.99 -9.11
N ALA A 339 14.91 -1.78 -8.57
CA ALA A 339 16.05 -1.41 -7.73
C ALA A 339 16.12 -2.29 -6.48
N ILE A 340 14.99 -2.39 -5.77
CA ILE A 340 14.85 -3.17 -4.55
C ILE A 340 15.16 -4.65 -4.84
N ALA A 341 14.59 -5.20 -5.92
CA ALA A 341 14.88 -6.56 -6.35
C ALA A 341 16.37 -6.76 -6.68
N ALA A 342 17.00 -5.82 -7.38
CA ALA A 342 18.43 -5.90 -7.67
C ALA A 342 19.30 -5.85 -6.40
N PHE A 343 18.97 -5.00 -5.43
CA PHE A 343 19.67 -4.99 -4.15
C PHE A 343 19.45 -6.28 -3.36
N ARG A 344 18.21 -6.75 -3.27
CA ARG A 344 17.81 -7.92 -2.50
C ARG A 344 18.34 -9.23 -3.07
N ASP A 345 18.25 -9.41 -4.38
CA ASP A 345 18.49 -10.69 -5.03
C ASP A 345 19.91 -10.79 -5.60
N VAL A 346 20.56 -9.66 -5.90
CA VAL A 346 21.88 -9.64 -6.56
C VAL A 346 22.99 -9.13 -5.65
N LEU A 347 22.79 -8.02 -4.91
CA LEU A 347 23.87 -7.42 -4.10
C LEU A 347 23.98 -8.02 -2.69
N ILE A 348 22.87 -8.16 -1.96
CA ILE A 348 22.87 -8.58 -0.55
C ILE A 348 23.39 -10.02 -0.36
N PRO A 349 22.93 -11.04 -1.11
CA PRO A 349 23.33 -12.43 -0.87
C PRO A 349 24.86 -12.67 -0.96
N PRO A 350 25.59 -12.18 -1.97
CA PRO A 350 27.03 -12.37 -2.01
C PRO A 350 27.77 -11.50 -0.97
N LEU A 351 27.20 -10.38 -0.52
CA LEU A 351 27.74 -9.58 0.58
C LEU A 351 27.62 -10.32 1.92
N GLU A 352 26.50 -11.00 2.17
CA GLU A 352 26.30 -11.87 3.34
C GLU A 352 27.32 -13.02 3.35
N ILE A 353 27.48 -13.72 2.21
CA ILE A 353 28.48 -14.79 2.08
C ILE A 353 29.91 -14.25 2.32
N PHE A 354 30.22 -13.06 1.80
CA PHE A 354 31.52 -12.42 1.99
C PHE A 354 31.75 -12.04 3.46
N SER A 355 30.73 -11.48 4.12
CA SER A 355 30.74 -11.15 5.56
C SER A 355 30.93 -12.39 6.41
N ASP A 356 30.21 -13.47 6.12
CA ASP A 356 30.34 -14.75 6.81
C ASP A 356 31.77 -15.32 6.64
N SER A 357 32.33 -15.26 5.43
CA SER A 357 33.70 -15.67 5.15
C SER A 357 34.71 -14.85 5.95
N LEU A 358 34.56 -13.53 5.98
CA LEU A 358 35.43 -12.64 6.77
C LEU A 358 35.31 -12.91 8.27
N SER A 359 34.10 -13.14 8.78
CA SER A 359 33.89 -13.45 10.20
C SER A 359 34.54 -14.79 10.60
N SER A 360 34.52 -15.77 9.70
CA SER A 360 35.20 -17.05 9.91
C SER A 360 36.72 -16.91 9.85
N GLU A 361 37.25 -16.07 8.96
CA GLU A 361 38.68 -15.78 8.92
C GLU A 361 39.12 -15.00 10.17
N ASP A 362 38.35 -14.01 10.61
CA ASP A 362 38.62 -13.26 11.84
C ASP A 362 38.62 -14.16 13.07
N ALA A 363 37.66 -15.08 13.19
CA ALA A 363 37.66 -16.08 14.27
C ALA A 363 38.96 -16.91 14.29
N GLY A 364 39.47 -17.31 13.12
CA GLY A 364 40.76 -17.99 12.99
C GLY A 364 41.96 -17.10 13.36
N VAL A 365 41.94 -15.82 12.97
CA VAL A 365 42.97 -14.85 13.37
C VAL A 365 42.93 -14.62 14.89
N GLN A 366 41.76 -14.52 15.49
CA GLN A 366 41.61 -14.40 16.94
C GLN A 366 42.12 -15.64 17.66
N GLU A 367 41.80 -16.85 17.18
CA GLU A 367 42.32 -18.10 17.74
C GLU A 367 43.85 -18.16 17.63
N THR A 368 44.42 -17.85 16.47
CA THR A 368 45.88 -17.84 16.29
C THR A 368 46.56 -16.78 17.14
N ASN A 369 45.94 -15.61 17.34
CA ASN A 369 46.44 -14.58 18.24
C ASN A 369 46.34 -15.02 19.71
N ALA A 370 45.26 -15.69 20.11
CA ALA A 370 45.13 -16.26 21.44
C ALA A 370 46.20 -17.33 21.71
N LEU A 371 46.46 -18.21 20.73
CA LEU A 371 47.54 -19.20 20.79
C LEU A 371 48.92 -18.56 20.83
N ALA A 372 49.15 -17.50 20.04
CA ALA A 372 50.40 -16.75 20.06
C ALA A 372 50.63 -16.06 21.41
N LYS A 373 49.59 -15.46 21.99
CA LYS A 373 49.65 -14.86 23.33
C LYS A 373 49.95 -15.91 24.40
N ALA A 374 49.25 -17.04 24.37
CA ALA A 374 49.52 -18.15 25.28
C ALA A 374 50.98 -18.64 25.15
N LEU A 375 51.51 -18.75 23.93
CA LEU A 375 52.91 -19.13 23.71
C LEU A 375 53.90 -18.07 24.22
N VAL A 376 53.58 -16.78 24.08
CA VAL A 376 54.40 -15.71 24.66
C VAL A 376 54.39 -15.79 26.19
N GLU A 377 53.23 -15.98 26.81
CA GLU A 377 53.09 -16.15 28.26
C GLU A 377 53.89 -17.36 28.76
N GLU A 378 53.78 -18.52 28.12
CA GLU A 378 54.55 -19.73 28.46
C GLU A 378 56.07 -19.51 28.30
N LEU A 379 56.50 -18.74 27.28
CA LEU A 379 57.91 -18.40 27.11
C LEU A 379 58.41 -17.40 28.17
N GLU A 380 57.57 -16.46 28.59
CA GLU A 380 57.85 -15.53 29.67
C GLU A 380 57.94 -16.25 31.03
N GLU A 381 57.04 -17.20 31.29
CA GLU A 381 57.10 -18.09 32.46
C GLU A 381 58.37 -18.94 32.45
N LEU A 382 58.72 -19.56 31.32
CA LEU A 382 59.94 -20.35 31.19
C LEU A 382 61.21 -19.48 31.36
N ALA A 383 61.19 -18.25 30.86
CA ALA A 383 62.27 -17.29 31.07
C ALA A 383 62.39 -16.89 32.55
N SER A 384 61.27 -16.70 33.23
CA SER A 384 61.22 -16.43 34.67
C SER A 384 61.74 -17.63 35.48
N ASP A 385 61.33 -18.85 35.16
CA ASP A 385 61.79 -20.08 35.81
C ASP A 385 63.30 -20.30 35.64
N ILE A 386 63.84 -20.02 34.44
CA ILE A 386 65.29 -20.06 34.19
C ILE A 386 66.01 -19.01 35.04
N GLN A 387 65.44 -17.82 35.17
CA GLN A 387 66.04 -16.75 35.96
C GLN A 387 65.99 -17.07 37.47
N ASP A 388 64.88 -17.59 37.96
CA ASP A 388 64.73 -18.09 39.34
C ASP A 388 65.69 -19.25 39.63
N GLY A 389 65.86 -20.17 38.68
CA GLY A 389 66.85 -21.23 38.75
C GLY A 389 68.29 -20.71 38.85
N LYS A 390 68.64 -19.69 38.05
CA LYS A 390 69.93 -19.00 38.14
C LYS A 390 70.11 -18.28 39.47
N ASP A 391 69.10 -17.60 39.97
CA ASP A 391 69.17 -16.85 41.23
C ASP A 391 69.24 -17.79 42.44
N ARG A 392 68.58 -18.95 42.39
CA ARG A 392 68.76 -20.04 43.37
C ARG A 392 70.17 -20.62 43.32
N HIS A 393 70.73 -20.84 42.13
CA HIS A 393 72.13 -21.27 41.97
C HIS A 393 73.14 -20.22 42.45
N ALA A 394 72.86 -18.94 42.26
CA ALA A 394 73.70 -17.85 42.76
C ALA A 394 73.64 -17.71 44.29
N ARG A 395 72.49 -17.99 44.91
CA ARG A 395 72.31 -17.99 46.38
C ARG A 395 72.90 -19.22 47.07
N ASP A 396 72.99 -20.35 46.38
CA ASP A 396 73.64 -21.58 46.85
C ASP A 396 75.15 -21.59 46.53
N GLY A 397 75.67 -20.48 45.97
CA GLY A 397 77.02 -20.31 45.47
C GLY A 397 78.01 -19.67 46.46
N ASP A 398 78.00 -20.10 47.72
CA ASP A 398 79.15 -19.93 48.62
C ASP A 398 79.67 -21.30 49.07
N SER A 399 80.16 -22.06 48.11
CA SER A 399 81.12 -23.14 48.36
C SER A 399 81.81 -23.49 47.06
N THR A 400 83.11 -23.72 47.16
CA THR A 400 84.05 -24.22 46.16
C THR A 400 83.72 -25.65 45.67
N GLU A 401 82.46 -25.93 45.32
CA GLU A 401 81.95 -27.20 44.80
C GLU A 401 81.49 -27.14 43.33
N ASN A 402 81.51 -25.96 42.69
CA ASN A 402 81.03 -25.83 41.31
C ASN A 402 81.89 -26.63 40.31
N ASP A 403 83.19 -26.79 40.58
CA ASP A 403 84.09 -27.64 39.78
C ASP A 403 83.78 -29.15 39.97
N GLY A 404 83.20 -29.52 41.12
CA GLY A 404 82.76 -30.89 41.42
C GLY A 404 81.42 -31.25 40.78
N ARG A 405 80.46 -30.30 40.72
CA ARG A 405 79.16 -30.50 40.07
C ARG A 405 79.25 -30.52 38.55
N ASP A 406 80.03 -29.61 37.95
CA ASP A 406 80.29 -29.64 36.51
C ASP A 406 81.03 -30.94 36.10
N SER A 407 82.02 -31.36 36.89
CA SER A 407 82.70 -32.65 36.66
C SER A 407 81.78 -33.86 36.88
N ALA A 408 80.81 -33.79 37.79
CA ALA A 408 79.82 -34.85 38.01
C ALA A 408 78.77 -34.91 36.89
N LEU A 409 78.32 -33.76 36.39
CA LEU A 409 77.44 -33.64 35.23
C LEU A 409 78.14 -34.12 33.96
N GLU A 410 79.40 -33.72 33.72
CA GLU A 410 80.22 -34.21 32.62
C GLU A 410 80.36 -35.74 32.70
N ARG A 411 80.67 -36.30 33.87
CA ARG A 411 80.71 -37.76 34.07
C ARG A 411 79.37 -38.44 33.79
N ARG A 412 78.25 -37.85 34.24
CA ARG A 412 76.91 -38.38 33.98
C ARG A 412 76.54 -38.31 32.49
N LEU A 413 76.92 -37.22 31.82
CA LEU A 413 76.68 -37.02 30.39
C LEU A 413 77.53 -37.98 29.55
N ILE A 414 78.79 -38.20 29.93
CA ILE A 414 79.67 -39.22 29.32
C ILE A 414 79.07 -40.61 29.51
N ASN A 415 78.56 -40.94 30.70
CA ASN A 415 77.93 -42.24 30.95
C ASN A 415 76.65 -42.42 30.12
N LEU A 416 75.83 -41.39 29.96
CA LEU A 416 74.65 -41.42 29.09
C LEU A 416 75.04 -41.57 27.62
N LEU A 417 76.00 -40.79 27.12
CA LEU A 417 76.49 -40.91 25.74
C LEU A 417 77.09 -42.29 25.45
N LYS A 418 77.78 -42.90 26.43
CA LYS A 418 78.26 -44.29 26.33
C LYS A 418 77.12 -45.30 26.37
N GLN A 419 76.10 -45.11 27.22
CA GLN A 419 74.93 -45.99 27.29
C GLN A 419 74.11 -45.98 25.99
N TYR A 420 74.05 -44.85 25.30
CA TYR A 420 73.38 -44.70 24.00
C TYR A 420 74.33 -44.91 22.80
N SER A 421 75.54 -45.45 23.01
CA SER A 421 76.47 -45.72 21.91
C SER A 421 75.93 -46.77 20.92
N ASP A 422 75.07 -47.69 21.38
CA ASP A 422 74.43 -48.71 20.55
C ASP A 422 73.38 -48.15 19.58
N THR A 423 72.83 -46.96 19.83
CA THR A 423 71.84 -46.30 18.95
C THR A 423 72.50 -45.36 17.93
N ARG A 424 73.84 -45.38 17.87
CA ARG A 424 74.62 -44.59 16.93
C ARG A 424 74.55 -45.23 15.53
N PRO A 425 74.27 -44.44 14.47
CA PRO A 425 74.27 -44.97 13.11
C PRO A 425 75.67 -45.45 12.74
N THR A 426 75.75 -46.55 11.99
CA THR A 426 77.01 -47.18 11.54
C THR A 426 77.88 -46.27 10.66
N SER A 427 77.35 -45.15 10.18
CA SER A 427 78.07 -44.14 9.40
C SER A 427 78.78 -43.07 10.24
N ALA A 428 78.59 -43.05 11.56
CA ALA A 428 79.14 -42.00 12.42
C ALA A 428 80.61 -42.29 12.85
N PRO A 429 81.43 -41.25 13.08
CA PRO A 429 82.80 -41.41 13.59
C PRO A 429 82.81 -42.10 14.97
N PRO A 430 83.90 -42.76 15.38
CA PRO A 430 83.97 -43.46 16.67
C PRO A 430 83.76 -42.50 17.86
N LEU A 431 83.10 -42.97 18.92
CA LEU A 431 82.84 -42.17 20.13
C LEU A 431 84.13 -42.04 20.94
N VAL A 432 84.78 -40.89 20.82
CA VAL A 432 85.95 -40.52 21.63
C VAL A 432 85.53 -39.37 22.53
N LEU A 433 85.56 -39.59 23.85
CA LEU A 433 85.22 -38.61 24.87
C LEU A 433 86.39 -38.56 25.85
N LEU A 434 87.47 -37.85 25.48
CA LEU A 434 88.66 -37.70 26.32
C LEU A 434 88.66 -36.33 27.00
N ASP A 435 88.34 -35.29 26.23
CA ASP A 435 88.34 -33.91 26.70
C ASP A 435 86.94 -33.27 26.66
N ARG A 436 86.75 -32.18 27.42
CA ARG A 436 85.52 -31.37 27.40
C ARG A 436 85.18 -30.86 25.99
N ALA A 437 86.21 -30.63 25.16
CA ALA A 437 86.04 -30.27 23.75
C ALA A 437 85.38 -31.40 22.94
N ASP A 438 85.71 -32.66 23.21
CA ASP A 438 85.12 -33.82 22.54
C ASP A 438 83.64 -33.98 22.90
N LEU A 439 83.31 -33.75 24.18
CA LEU A 439 81.93 -33.78 24.67
C LEU A 439 81.08 -32.69 24.02
N LEU A 440 81.60 -31.47 23.87
CA LEU A 440 80.91 -30.39 23.16
C LEU A 440 80.74 -30.69 21.66
N ASN A 441 81.75 -31.32 21.04
CA ASN A 441 81.66 -31.72 19.64
C ASN A 441 80.61 -32.82 19.41
N GLU A 442 80.54 -33.80 20.31
CA GLU A 442 79.50 -34.84 20.27
C GLU A 442 78.11 -34.25 20.55
N LEU A 443 77.96 -33.33 21.50
CA LEU A 443 76.70 -32.62 21.72
C LEU A 443 76.25 -31.81 20.49
N ARG A 444 77.18 -31.13 19.83
CA ARG A 444 76.91 -30.42 18.56
C ARG A 444 76.51 -31.38 17.45
N TYR A 445 77.16 -32.54 17.37
CA TYR A 445 76.80 -33.60 16.42
C TYR A 445 75.38 -34.14 16.67
N GLN A 446 75.03 -34.42 17.94
CA GLN A 446 73.68 -34.87 18.30
C GLN A 446 72.63 -33.79 18.06
N ALA A 447 72.93 -32.52 18.34
CA ALA A 447 72.04 -31.39 18.04
C ALA A 447 71.82 -31.22 16.53
N ALA A 448 72.87 -31.33 15.72
CA ALA A 448 72.74 -31.31 14.26
C ALA A 448 71.94 -32.50 13.72
N ARG A 449 72.12 -33.69 14.30
CA ARG A 449 71.34 -34.88 13.97
C ARG A 449 69.87 -34.74 14.38
N ALA A 450 69.59 -34.15 15.54
CA ALA A 450 68.22 -33.88 15.98
C ALA A 450 67.53 -32.90 15.03
N ALA A 451 68.21 -31.82 14.64
CA ALA A 451 67.71 -30.87 13.65
C ALA A 451 67.46 -31.54 12.28
N GLU A 452 68.36 -32.40 11.81
CA GLU A 452 68.17 -33.14 10.57
C GLU A 452 67.00 -34.15 10.66
N ALA A 453 66.84 -34.81 11.82
CA ALA A 453 65.72 -35.70 12.06
C ALA A 453 64.38 -34.95 12.10
N ASP A 454 64.34 -33.77 12.71
CA ASP A 454 63.16 -32.90 12.72
C ASP A 454 62.81 -32.39 11.32
N ASP A 455 63.82 -32.02 10.52
CA ASP A 455 63.61 -31.66 9.11
C ASP A 455 63.06 -32.84 8.30
N GLN A 456 63.58 -34.05 8.52
CA GLN A 456 63.08 -35.27 7.88
C GLN A 456 61.66 -35.62 8.36
N LEU A 457 61.34 -35.43 9.64
CA LEU A 457 60.00 -35.60 10.17
C LEU A 457 59.06 -34.58 9.54
N GLY A 458 59.43 -33.30 9.49
CA GLY A 458 58.68 -32.24 8.83
C GLY A 458 58.42 -32.52 7.35
N GLN A 459 59.43 -33.04 6.63
CA GLN A 459 59.24 -33.50 5.25
C GLN A 459 58.28 -34.68 5.16
N ARG A 460 58.36 -35.65 6.08
CA ARG A 460 57.44 -36.79 6.15
C ARG A 460 56.02 -36.38 6.50
N THR A 461 55.78 -35.51 7.48
CA THR A 461 54.43 -35.01 7.80
C THR A 461 53.84 -34.21 6.65
N ASN A 462 54.64 -33.39 5.98
CA ASN A 462 54.19 -32.69 4.79
C ASN A 462 53.84 -33.67 3.66
N LYS A 463 54.66 -34.68 3.42
CA LYS A 463 54.37 -35.73 2.42
C LYS A 463 53.10 -36.50 2.77
N ILE A 464 52.94 -36.92 4.01
CA ILE A 464 51.73 -37.58 4.50
C ILE A 464 50.51 -36.66 4.32
N ARG A 465 50.62 -35.37 4.60
CA ARG A 465 49.53 -34.40 4.39
C ARG A 465 49.11 -34.32 2.93
N TYR A 466 50.07 -34.27 1.99
CA TYR A 466 49.80 -34.28 0.55
C TYR A 466 49.24 -35.61 0.05
N ASP A 467 49.72 -36.73 0.59
CA ASP A 467 49.25 -38.08 0.21
C ASP A 467 47.84 -38.36 0.77
N ILE A 468 47.49 -37.81 1.94
CA ILE A 468 46.18 -37.98 2.61
C ILE A 468 45.11 -37.04 2.01
N GLN A 469 45.46 -35.82 1.62
CA GLN A 469 44.49 -34.81 1.16
C GLN A 469 43.56 -35.25 0.01
N PRO A 470 44.04 -35.90 -1.07
CA PRO A 470 43.17 -36.32 -2.17
C PRO A 470 42.32 -37.55 -1.81
N GLY A 471 42.80 -38.45 -0.94
CA GLY A 471 42.05 -39.64 -0.54
C GLY A 471 40.98 -39.39 0.53
N PHE A 472 41.20 -38.44 1.43
CA PHE A 472 40.28 -38.20 2.55
C PHE A 472 38.95 -37.56 2.13
N ARG A 473 38.94 -36.70 1.10
CA ARG A 473 37.70 -36.06 0.62
C ARG A 473 36.74 -37.07 0.00
N ASP A 474 37.25 -38.02 -0.77
CA ASP A 474 36.42 -39.05 -1.41
C ASP A 474 36.01 -40.15 -0.41
N GLN A 475 36.86 -40.46 0.58
CA GLN A 475 36.57 -41.45 1.62
C GLN A 475 35.63 -40.93 2.73
N LEU A 476 35.58 -39.62 2.98
CA LEU A 476 34.64 -39.03 3.96
C LEU A 476 33.18 -39.27 3.57
N HIS A 477 32.87 -39.17 2.27
CA HIS A 477 31.53 -39.41 1.74
C HIS A 477 31.16 -40.90 1.76
N LEU A 478 32.12 -41.78 1.45
CA LEU A 478 31.91 -43.23 1.51
C LEU A 478 31.76 -43.72 2.95
N ASN A 479 32.61 -43.24 3.87
CA ASN A 479 32.55 -43.61 5.28
C ASN A 479 31.26 -43.08 5.93
N SER A 480 30.81 -41.87 5.62
CA SER A 480 29.53 -41.37 6.14
C SER A 480 28.35 -42.22 5.64
N LEU A 481 28.35 -42.65 4.38
CA LEU A 481 27.36 -43.57 3.81
C LEU A 481 27.40 -44.96 4.45
N ILE A 482 28.59 -45.50 4.72
CA ILE A 482 28.75 -46.81 5.37
C ILE A 482 28.26 -46.76 6.82
N TYR A 483 28.55 -45.69 7.56
CA TYR A 483 28.07 -45.53 8.94
C TYR A 483 26.58 -45.23 9.03
N ALA A 484 26.02 -44.44 8.10
CA ALA A 484 24.57 -44.21 8.02
C ALA A 484 23.78 -45.49 7.75
N ASN A 485 24.39 -46.49 7.10
CA ASN A 485 23.76 -47.76 6.73
C ASN A 485 24.32 -48.97 7.52
N SER A 486 25.10 -48.74 8.57
CA SER A 486 25.66 -49.82 9.39
C SER A 486 24.57 -50.44 10.27
N PRO A 487 24.35 -51.77 10.22
CA PRO A 487 23.40 -52.46 11.10
C PRO A 487 23.88 -52.52 12.57
N LEU A 488 25.11 -52.10 12.84
CA LEU A 488 25.66 -51.96 14.18
C LEU A 488 25.65 -50.48 14.57
N ASN A 489 25.09 -50.21 15.76
CA ASN A 489 24.90 -48.89 16.37
C ASN A 489 26.24 -48.29 16.84
N THR A 490 27.23 -48.25 15.96
CA THR A 490 28.54 -47.66 16.21
C THR A 490 28.47 -46.21 15.75
N SER A 491 28.48 -45.29 16.71
CA SER A 491 28.71 -43.87 16.42
C SER A 491 30.03 -43.72 15.65
N PRO A 492 30.12 -42.79 14.69
CA PRO A 492 31.38 -42.53 13.98
C PRO A 492 32.50 -42.22 14.98
N PRO A 493 33.78 -42.52 14.67
CA PRO A 493 34.91 -42.40 15.60
C PRO A 493 35.17 -40.97 16.14
N PHE A 494 34.38 -39.98 15.72
CA PHE A 494 34.42 -38.59 16.15
C PHE A 494 33.03 -38.01 16.45
N ALA A 495 32.02 -38.86 16.73
CA ALA A 495 30.74 -38.35 17.22
C ALA A 495 30.96 -37.57 18.51
N SER A 496 30.41 -36.36 18.58
CA SER A 496 30.46 -35.52 19.77
C SER A 496 29.92 -36.32 20.97
N ALA A 497 30.64 -36.22 22.10
CA ALA A 497 30.26 -36.94 23.31
C ALA A 497 28.79 -36.68 23.66
N PRO A 498 28.05 -37.67 24.20
CA PRO A 498 26.61 -37.53 24.48
C PRO A 498 26.29 -36.39 25.46
N SER A 499 27.25 -36.00 26.30
CA SER A 499 27.16 -34.81 27.15
C SER A 499 27.16 -33.51 26.36
N LEU A 500 27.90 -33.47 25.24
CA LEU A 500 28.04 -32.30 24.36
C LEU A 500 26.81 -32.16 23.46
N THR A 501 26.24 -33.28 22.98
CA THR A 501 24.96 -33.25 22.25
C THR A 501 23.79 -32.87 23.18
N GLN A 502 23.77 -33.34 24.43
CA GLN A 502 22.82 -32.85 25.44
C GLN A 502 23.01 -31.36 25.75
N LEU A 503 24.27 -30.89 25.84
CA LEU A 503 24.55 -29.47 26.04
C LEU A 503 24.08 -28.64 24.86
N GLN A 504 24.30 -29.10 23.61
CA GLN A 504 23.79 -28.44 22.41
C GLN A 504 22.26 -28.42 22.37
N SER A 505 21.58 -29.52 22.74
CA SER A 505 20.12 -29.51 22.82
C SER A 505 19.60 -28.58 23.90
N ASN A 506 20.29 -28.51 25.05
CA ASN A 506 19.94 -27.61 26.16
C ASN A 506 20.18 -26.14 25.81
N ILE A 507 21.25 -25.84 25.05
CA ILE A 507 21.51 -24.50 24.52
C ILE A 507 20.43 -24.15 23.49
N GLY A 508 20.08 -25.07 22.59
CA GLY A 508 19.03 -24.86 21.59
C GLY A 508 17.67 -24.59 22.22
N THR A 509 17.27 -25.35 23.24
CA THR A 509 16.02 -25.09 23.97
C THR A 509 16.07 -23.76 24.73
N LYS A 510 17.22 -23.41 25.32
CA LYS A 510 17.39 -22.14 26.04
C LYS A 510 17.35 -20.92 25.10
N ILE A 511 17.94 -21.03 23.92
CA ILE A 511 17.85 -20.02 22.85
C ILE A 511 16.39 -19.87 22.40
N ALA A 512 15.67 -20.98 22.17
CA ALA A 512 14.26 -20.93 21.82
C ALA A 512 13.40 -20.26 22.90
N THR A 513 13.68 -20.54 24.18
CA THR A 513 12.99 -19.85 25.30
C THR A 513 13.33 -18.36 25.35
N MET A 514 14.60 -17.97 25.14
CA MET A 514 14.99 -16.56 25.11
C MET A 514 14.37 -15.82 23.92
N GLN A 515 14.27 -16.44 22.75
CA GLN A 515 13.55 -15.86 21.60
C GLN A 515 12.06 -15.71 21.89
N GLN A 516 11.44 -16.67 22.59
CA GLN A 516 10.06 -16.56 23.03
C GLN A 516 9.86 -15.44 24.07
N ASP A 517 10.82 -15.24 24.96
CA ASP A 517 10.78 -14.17 25.95
C ASP A 517 11.05 -12.80 25.31
N ILE A 518 11.95 -12.71 24.32
CA ILE A 518 12.18 -11.49 23.52
C ILE A 518 10.92 -11.12 22.74
N THR A 519 10.25 -12.07 22.10
CA THR A 519 9.00 -11.80 21.37
C THR A 519 7.85 -11.41 22.31
N ARG A 520 7.80 -11.97 23.53
CA ARG A 520 6.90 -11.49 24.58
C ARG A 520 7.23 -10.07 25.04
N LEU A 521 8.50 -9.78 25.28
CA LEU A 521 8.98 -8.45 25.64
C LEU A 521 8.71 -7.42 24.55
N GLN A 522 8.87 -7.77 23.26
CA GLN A 522 8.50 -6.92 22.14
C GLN A 522 6.99 -6.68 22.08
N LYS A 523 6.18 -7.70 22.36
CA LYS A 523 4.73 -7.58 22.42
C LYS A 523 4.27 -6.72 23.62
N ASP A 524 4.96 -6.81 24.74
CA ASP A 524 4.72 -6.00 25.93
C ASP A 524 5.29 -4.57 25.80
N SER A 525 6.37 -4.39 25.01
CA SER A 525 6.99 -3.09 24.72
C SER A 525 6.29 -2.34 23.58
N GLN A 526 5.45 -3.00 22.78
CA GLN A 526 4.48 -2.34 21.92
C GLN A 526 3.45 -1.65 22.82
N MET A 527 3.81 -0.47 23.31
CA MET A 527 2.93 0.44 24.01
C MET A 527 1.70 0.64 23.14
N SER A 528 0.56 0.12 23.59
CA SER A 528 -0.74 0.37 22.97
C SER A 528 -0.85 1.86 22.62
N SER A 529 -1.35 2.18 21.42
CA SER A 529 -1.59 3.55 20.97
C SER A 529 -2.36 4.40 22.00
N ARG A 530 -3.16 3.75 22.87
CA ARG A 530 -3.84 4.36 24.00
C ARG A 530 -2.89 4.81 25.12
N THR A 531 -1.85 4.05 25.42
CA THR A 531 -0.83 4.35 26.44
C THR A 531 0.11 5.46 25.95
N ILE A 532 0.48 5.43 24.66
CA ILE A 532 1.26 6.51 24.01
C ILE A 532 0.48 7.83 24.05
N ARG A 533 -0.81 7.83 23.72
CA ARG A 533 -1.67 9.04 23.83
C ARG A 533 -1.81 9.54 25.27
N LYS A 534 -1.88 8.64 26.26
CA LYS A 534 -1.92 9.04 27.68
C LYS A 534 -0.59 9.60 28.17
N ALA A 535 0.53 9.01 27.76
CA ALA A 535 1.87 9.50 28.09
C ALA A 535 2.11 10.88 27.44
N ALA A 536 1.75 11.05 26.18
CA ALA A 536 1.81 12.33 25.48
C ALA A 536 0.92 13.40 26.17
N ALA A 537 -0.33 13.05 26.51
CA ALA A 537 -1.23 13.96 27.23
C ALA A 537 -0.76 14.28 28.66
N PHE A 538 0.00 13.38 29.30
CA PHE A 538 0.60 13.64 30.61
C PHE A 538 1.79 14.60 30.49
N VAL A 539 2.69 14.38 29.54
CA VAL A 539 3.81 15.29 29.26
C VAL A 539 3.29 16.69 28.93
N GLN A 540 2.26 16.80 28.08
CA GLN A 540 1.67 18.07 27.67
C GLN A 540 0.91 18.81 28.79
N LYS A 541 0.58 18.13 29.90
CA LYS A 541 -0.06 18.73 31.08
C LYS A 541 0.96 19.26 32.10
N TYR A 542 2.21 18.82 32.01
CA TYR A 542 3.28 19.15 32.96
C TYR A 542 4.46 19.90 32.32
N SER A 543 4.46 20.08 30.99
CA SER A 543 5.14 21.16 30.28
C SER A 543 4.24 22.40 30.23
#